data_AF-A0AA90NWF5-F1
#
_entry.id   AF-A0AA90NWF5-F1
#
_cell.length_a   1.000
_cell.length_b   1.000
_cell.length_c   1.000
_cell.angle_alpha   90.00
_cell.angle_beta   90.00
_cell.angle_gamma   90.00
#
_symmetry.space_group_name_H-M   'P 1'
#
loop_
_entity.id
_entity.type
_entity.pdbx_description
1 polymer ?
#
loop_
_entity_poly.entity_id
_entity_poly.type
_entity_poly.pdbx_seq_one_letter_code
_entity_poly.pdbx_strand_id
1 'polypeptide(L)'
;MKFEFGVGEVNTSSANKIIKSVANALEYDYLLFFDSRSIVNSFIREFDKNNSTYLIISRPKNLTVFPTLVNFIVLNKNLKFKILITNLGFVDCTPKKQDNINDILSQIEQFSKVKSTIVKYDKCKLNDETYELLQSIQYSQEHLENINSVLAHKFDKCYFINTPIVDKNMKMERRRPNSFFTQLYKTNELINTIVDLSERNILIDIKELNYTYDGVHYTEEGNKLIFNKIQESVFK
;
A
#
# COMPACT_ATOMS: atom_id res chain seq x y z
N MET A 1 18.56 15.43 -1.45
CA MET A 1 17.14 15.85 -1.37
C MET A 1 16.42 15.10 -0.26
N LYS A 2 15.74 15.83 0.66
CA LYS A 2 14.88 15.27 1.71
C LYS A 2 13.45 15.14 1.15
N PHE A 3 12.80 14.00 1.35
CA PHE A 3 11.43 13.77 0.90
C PHE A 3 10.44 14.07 2.02
N GLU A 4 9.29 14.61 1.66
CA GLU A 4 8.21 14.92 2.60
C GLU A 4 7.07 13.90 2.48
N PHE A 5 6.64 13.32 3.60
CA PHE A 5 5.58 12.29 3.61
C PHE A 5 4.28 12.76 4.27
N GLY A 6 4.21 14.03 4.67
CA GLY A 6 3.04 14.61 5.34
C GLY A 6 2.92 14.25 6.82
N VAL A 7 1.74 14.52 7.39
CA VAL A 7 1.39 14.26 8.79
C VAL A 7 1.22 12.77 9.07
N GLY A 8 1.16 12.38 10.33
CA GLY A 8 1.08 10.98 10.78
C GLY A 8 2.42 10.38 11.22
N GLU A 9 2.35 9.28 11.95
CA GLU A 9 3.46 8.68 12.69
C GLU A 9 4.60 8.21 11.76
N VAL A 10 5.81 8.69 12.03
CA VAL A 10 7.02 8.31 11.29
C VAL A 10 7.46 6.92 11.72
N ASN A 11 7.80 6.07 10.76
CA ASN A 11 8.38 4.76 11.05
C ASN A 11 9.91 4.84 11.09
N THR A 12 10.48 4.65 12.28
CA THR A 12 11.94 4.77 12.52
C THR A 12 12.71 3.48 12.29
N SER A 13 12.05 2.41 11.85
CA SER A 13 12.71 1.12 11.59
C SER A 13 13.77 1.24 10.48
N SER A 14 14.97 0.75 10.75
CA SER A 14 16.08 0.67 9.78
C SER A 14 15.76 -0.22 8.57
N ALA A 15 14.72 -1.06 8.66
CA ALA A 15 14.29 -1.91 7.57
C ALA A 15 13.41 -1.20 6.53
N ASN A 16 12.97 0.04 6.80
CA ASN A 16 12.27 0.87 5.82
C ASN A 16 13.29 1.40 4.81
N LYS A 17 12.89 1.49 3.54
CA LYS A 17 13.84 1.77 2.44
C LYS A 17 13.38 2.94 1.62
N ILE A 18 14.34 3.83 1.31
CA ILE A 18 14.22 4.85 0.28
C ILE A 18 15.45 4.65 -0.62
N ILE A 19 15.22 4.12 -1.82
CA ILE A 19 16.28 3.79 -2.78
C ILE A 19 16.03 4.58 -4.05
N LYS A 20 17.09 5.18 -4.59
CA LYS A 20 17.04 5.97 -5.82
C LYS A 20 18.09 5.41 -6.76
N SER A 21 17.75 5.22 -8.03
CA SER A 21 18.73 4.82 -9.04
C SER A 21 19.70 5.96 -9.38
N VAL A 22 19.23 7.21 -9.31
CA VAL A 22 20.01 8.42 -9.60
C VAL A 22 19.97 9.39 -8.42
N ALA A 23 21.12 9.86 -7.99
CA ALA A 23 21.22 10.83 -6.91
C ALA A 23 20.68 12.20 -7.36
N ASN A 24 19.80 12.79 -6.54
CA ASN A 24 19.21 14.13 -6.75
C ASN A 24 18.42 14.33 -8.06
N ALA A 25 18.00 13.26 -8.73
CA ALA A 25 17.09 13.36 -9.86
C ALA A 25 15.72 13.89 -9.42
N LEU A 26 15.12 14.72 -10.28
CA LEU A 26 13.74 15.21 -10.18
C LEU A 26 12.78 14.41 -11.05
N GLU A 27 13.30 13.63 -11.99
CA GLU A 27 12.49 12.83 -12.91
C GLU A 27 12.92 11.38 -12.81
N TYR A 28 11.94 10.48 -12.68
CA TYR A 28 12.14 9.04 -12.66
C TYR A 28 11.12 8.39 -13.60
N ASP A 29 11.47 7.25 -14.19
CA ASP A 29 10.51 6.46 -14.94
C ASP A 29 9.50 5.81 -13.97
N TYR A 30 9.96 5.34 -12.81
CA TYR A 30 9.14 4.59 -11.86
C TYR A 30 9.13 5.17 -10.45
N LEU A 31 7.94 5.21 -9.85
CA LEU A 31 7.75 5.25 -8.41
C LEU A 31 7.24 3.89 -7.93
N LEU A 32 7.98 3.27 -7.02
CA LEU A 32 7.54 2.07 -6.32
C LEU A 32 7.23 2.47 -4.88
N PHE A 33 5.95 2.42 -4.49
CA PHE A 33 5.49 2.90 -3.20
C PHE A 33 4.73 1.81 -2.46
N PHE A 34 5.35 1.25 -1.42
CA PHE A 34 4.88 0.01 -0.78
C PHE A 34 4.68 0.13 0.72
N ASP A 35 3.70 -0.62 1.23
CA ASP A 35 3.63 -0.96 2.66
C ASP A 35 4.40 -2.26 3.00
N SER A 36 5.08 -2.88 2.05
CA SER A 36 5.90 -4.09 2.28
C SER A 36 7.40 -3.81 2.18
N ARG A 37 8.19 -4.54 2.98
CA ARG A 37 9.67 -4.42 3.01
C ARG A 37 10.39 -5.44 2.12
N SER A 38 9.78 -6.61 1.90
CA SER A 38 10.43 -7.78 1.29
C SER A 38 10.61 -7.65 -0.23
N ILE A 39 9.74 -6.90 -0.90
CA ILE A 39 9.70 -6.89 -2.38
C ILE A 39 10.80 -5.98 -2.98
N VAL A 40 11.36 -5.06 -2.19
CA VAL A 40 12.27 -3.99 -2.67
C VAL A 40 13.55 -4.48 -3.36
N ASN A 41 14.20 -5.54 -2.84
CA ASN A 41 15.52 -5.95 -3.33
C ASN A 41 15.47 -6.63 -4.71
N SER A 42 14.40 -7.39 -4.99
CA SER A 42 14.26 -8.12 -6.25
C SER A 42 14.05 -7.17 -7.44
N PHE A 43 13.39 -6.02 -7.20
CA PHE A 43 13.11 -5.02 -8.23
C PHE A 43 14.34 -4.36 -8.82
N ILE A 44 15.30 -3.97 -7.98
CA ILE A 44 16.46 -3.16 -8.36
C ILE A 44 17.15 -3.73 -9.60
N ARG A 45 17.40 -5.04 -9.61
CA ARG A 45 18.10 -5.72 -10.71
C ARG A 45 17.35 -5.63 -12.05
N GLU A 46 16.02 -5.72 -12.04
CA GLU A 46 15.25 -5.68 -13.29
C GLU A 46 15.18 -4.25 -13.84
N PHE A 47 15.02 -3.25 -12.98
CA PHE A 47 15.07 -1.85 -13.43
C PHE A 47 16.45 -1.47 -13.97
N ASP A 48 17.52 -1.89 -13.29
CA ASP A 48 18.89 -1.64 -13.74
C ASP A 48 19.14 -2.29 -15.12
N LYS A 49 18.68 -3.54 -15.32
CA LYS A 49 18.79 -4.25 -16.61
C LYS A 49 18.07 -3.53 -17.75
N ASN A 50 16.95 -2.87 -17.45
CA ASN A 50 16.15 -2.10 -18.41
C ASN A 50 16.58 -0.62 -18.50
N ASN A 51 17.73 -0.23 -17.91
CA ASN A 51 18.23 1.15 -17.86
C ASN A 51 17.17 2.17 -17.38
N SER A 52 16.30 1.74 -16.48
CA SER A 52 15.17 2.52 -15.99
C SER A 52 15.55 3.34 -14.76
N THR A 53 15.04 4.56 -14.66
CA THR A 53 15.21 5.38 -13.46
C THR A 53 14.08 5.14 -12.46
N TYR A 54 14.38 4.96 -11.18
CA TYR A 54 13.39 4.62 -10.17
C TYR A 54 13.62 5.28 -8.81
N LEU A 55 12.51 5.50 -8.11
CA LEU A 55 12.45 5.79 -6.69
C LEU A 55 11.61 4.71 -6.00
N ILE A 56 12.24 3.94 -5.12
CA ILE A 56 11.56 2.94 -4.30
C ILE A 56 11.41 3.47 -2.87
N ILE A 57 10.18 3.49 -2.37
CA ILE A 57 9.82 3.89 -1.02
C ILE A 57 9.01 2.74 -0.37
N SER A 58 9.53 2.21 0.73
CA SER A 58 8.89 1.13 1.50
C SER A 58 8.64 1.59 2.93
N ARG A 59 7.37 1.61 3.33
CA ARG A 59 6.88 1.94 4.68
C ARG A 59 7.45 3.24 5.25
N PRO A 60 7.26 4.40 4.60
CA PRO A 60 7.76 5.68 5.10
C PRO A 60 7.06 6.13 6.40
N LYS A 61 5.87 5.59 6.68
CA LYS A 61 5.09 5.83 7.90
C LYS A 61 4.73 4.53 8.60
N ASN A 62 4.32 4.63 9.86
CA ASN A 62 3.90 3.45 10.63
C ASN A 62 2.73 2.74 9.91
N LEU A 63 1.74 3.54 9.52
CA LEU A 63 0.66 3.16 8.62
C LEU A 63 0.89 3.80 7.25
N THR A 64 1.29 2.96 6.29
CA THR A 64 1.44 3.39 4.91
C THR A 64 0.17 2.98 4.14
N VAL A 65 -0.60 3.99 3.76
CA VAL A 65 -1.96 3.88 3.18
C VAL A 65 -2.07 4.79 1.96
N PHE A 66 -3.17 4.76 1.21
CA PHE A 66 -3.36 5.66 0.07
C PHE A 66 -3.17 7.15 0.39
N PRO A 67 -3.69 7.66 1.53
CA PRO A 67 -3.39 9.02 1.99
C PRO A 67 -1.89 9.32 2.13
N THR A 68 -1.07 8.35 2.54
CA THR A 68 0.39 8.53 2.61
C THR A 68 0.99 8.78 1.22
N LEU A 69 0.55 8.04 0.20
CA LEU A 69 0.99 8.22 -1.18
C LEU A 69 0.53 9.58 -1.73
N VAL A 70 -0.73 9.96 -1.50
CA VAL A 70 -1.26 11.27 -1.90
C VAL A 70 -0.45 12.39 -1.26
N ASN A 71 -0.19 12.32 0.05
CA ASN A 71 0.60 13.33 0.76
C ASN A 71 2.01 13.45 0.17
N PHE A 72 2.66 12.32 -0.13
CA PHE A 72 3.96 12.31 -0.78
C PHE A 72 3.92 12.99 -2.16
N ILE A 73 2.94 12.67 -3.01
CA ILE A 73 2.82 13.25 -4.36
C ILE A 73 2.63 14.77 -4.30
N VAL A 74 1.73 15.23 -3.43
CA VAL A 74 1.36 16.64 -3.31
C VAL A 74 2.52 17.47 -2.74
N LEU A 75 3.19 16.99 -1.69
CA LEU A 75 4.28 17.72 -1.04
C LEU A 75 5.56 17.73 -1.88
N ASN A 76 5.82 16.67 -2.65
CA ASN A 76 7.00 16.57 -3.51
C ASN A 76 6.65 16.92 -4.97
N LYS A 77 5.93 18.03 -5.17
CA LYS A 77 5.37 18.44 -6.47
C LYS A 77 6.39 18.50 -7.61
N ASN A 78 7.65 18.81 -7.32
CA ASN A 78 8.73 18.94 -8.30
C ASN A 78 9.25 17.59 -8.83
N LEU A 79 8.94 16.48 -8.16
CA LEU A 79 9.28 15.14 -8.67
C LEU A 79 8.32 14.76 -9.80
N LYS A 80 8.82 14.12 -10.85
CA LYS A 80 8.00 13.57 -11.93
C LYS A 80 8.24 12.07 -12.06
N PHE A 81 7.17 11.36 -12.40
CA PHE A 81 7.15 9.92 -12.55
C PHE A 81 6.33 9.57 -13.78
N LYS A 82 6.66 8.50 -14.49
CA LYS A 82 5.79 7.98 -15.56
C LYS A 82 4.87 6.89 -15.01
N ILE A 83 5.42 5.99 -14.21
CA ILE A 83 4.74 4.77 -13.76
C ILE A 83 4.74 4.68 -12.24
N LEU A 84 3.58 4.40 -11.66
CA LEU A 84 3.44 3.98 -10.27
C LEU A 84 3.33 2.45 -10.18
N ILE A 85 3.98 1.83 -9.20
CA ILE A 85 3.73 0.45 -8.77
C ILE A 85 3.49 0.46 -7.26
N THR A 86 2.38 -0.11 -6.80
CA THR A 86 2.00 -0.05 -5.39
C THR A 86 1.22 -1.26 -4.91
N ASN A 87 1.29 -1.57 -3.62
CA ASN A 87 0.51 -2.61 -2.93
C ASN A 87 -0.37 -2.03 -1.79
N LEU A 88 -0.67 -0.73 -1.84
CA LEU A 88 -1.54 -0.08 -0.88
C LEU A 88 -2.99 -0.59 -1.01
N GLY A 89 -3.79 -0.41 0.04
CA GLY A 89 -5.15 -0.92 0.16
C GLY A 89 -5.31 -1.96 1.28
N PHE A 90 -4.28 -2.78 1.53
CA PHE A 90 -4.33 -3.77 2.59
C PHE A 90 -4.42 -3.13 3.98
N VAL A 91 -3.49 -2.21 4.28
CA VAL A 91 -3.50 -1.50 5.56
C VAL A 91 -4.73 -0.62 5.66
N ASP A 92 -5.21 -0.02 4.58
CA ASP A 92 -6.40 0.83 4.55
C ASP A 92 -7.62 0.09 5.14
N CYS A 93 -7.87 -1.14 4.68
CA CYS A 93 -9.02 -1.94 5.12
C CYS A 93 -8.80 -2.75 6.40
N THR A 94 -7.55 -3.11 6.74
CA THR A 94 -7.28 -4.00 7.88
C THR A 94 -7.84 -3.43 9.20
N PRO A 95 -8.56 -4.22 10.03
CA PRO A 95 -9.10 -3.74 11.30
C PRO A 95 -7.98 -3.38 12.27
N LYS A 96 -8.07 -2.20 12.89
CA LYS A 96 -7.02 -1.63 13.71
C LYS A 96 -7.56 -0.79 14.86
N LYS A 97 -6.65 -0.48 15.78
CA LYS A 97 -6.84 0.31 17.01
C LYS A 97 -7.30 1.74 16.73
N GLN A 98 -7.94 2.38 17.71
CA GLN A 98 -8.44 3.75 17.54
C GLN A 98 -7.32 4.75 17.25
N ASP A 99 -6.16 4.61 17.89
CA ASP A 99 -5.00 5.49 17.63
C ASP A 99 -4.52 5.38 16.18
N ASN A 100 -4.54 4.17 15.61
CA ASN A 100 -4.19 3.95 14.21
C ASN A 100 -5.25 4.52 13.26
N ILE A 101 -6.53 4.53 13.66
CA ILE A 101 -7.58 5.21 12.90
C ILE A 101 -7.35 6.72 12.92
N ASN A 102 -7.05 7.30 14.08
CA ASN A 102 -6.77 8.72 14.22
C ASN A 102 -5.55 9.14 13.38
N ASP A 103 -4.50 8.31 13.35
CA ASP A 103 -3.34 8.55 12.49
C ASP A 103 -3.73 8.63 11.01
N ILE A 104 -4.46 7.64 10.48
CA ILE A 104 -4.90 7.66 9.08
C ILE A 104 -5.83 8.84 8.80
N LEU A 105 -6.75 9.18 9.71
CA LEU A 105 -7.62 10.35 9.55
C LEU A 105 -6.80 11.64 9.44
N SER A 106 -5.76 11.80 10.26
CA SER A 106 -4.86 12.96 10.15
C SER A 106 -4.19 13.02 8.78
N GLN A 107 -3.77 11.86 8.24
CA GLN A 107 -3.17 11.78 6.91
C GLN A 107 -4.17 12.18 5.80
N ILE A 108 -5.44 11.78 5.92
CA ILE A 108 -6.53 12.15 4.99
C ILE A 108 -6.81 13.65 5.05
N GLU A 109 -6.98 14.19 6.26
CA GLU A 109 -7.38 15.57 6.52
C GLU A 109 -6.35 16.60 6.03
N GLN A 110 -5.10 16.17 5.80
CA GLN A 110 -4.07 17.05 5.26
C GLN A 110 -4.44 17.63 3.88
N PHE A 111 -5.03 16.83 3.00
CA PHE A 111 -5.38 17.25 1.63
C PHE A 111 -6.79 16.86 1.17
N SER A 112 -7.63 16.31 2.06
CA SER A 112 -9.02 15.99 1.77
C SER A 112 -9.92 16.46 2.91
N LYS A 113 -11.04 17.08 2.56
CA LYS A 113 -12.12 17.41 3.51
C LYS A 113 -13.26 16.39 3.48
N VAL A 114 -13.10 15.33 2.68
CA VAL A 114 -14.12 14.29 2.51
C VAL A 114 -14.27 13.54 3.83
N LYS A 115 -15.49 13.51 4.37
CA LYS A 115 -15.77 12.80 5.61
C LYS A 115 -15.55 11.29 5.41
N SER A 116 -14.71 10.72 6.25
CA SER A 116 -14.46 9.28 6.29
C SER A 116 -15.51 8.58 7.13
N THR A 117 -15.95 7.40 6.69
CA THR A 117 -16.82 6.54 7.49
C THR A 117 -15.98 5.55 8.28
N ILE A 118 -16.22 5.41 9.58
CA ILE A 118 -15.52 4.44 10.43
C ILE A 118 -16.43 3.24 10.65
N VAL A 119 -15.98 2.06 10.24
CA VAL A 119 -16.66 0.79 10.45
C VAL A 119 -16.06 0.11 11.68
N LYS A 120 -16.92 -0.43 12.55
CA LYS A 120 -16.54 -1.13 13.78
C LYS A 120 -16.65 -2.64 13.59
N TYR A 121 -15.71 -3.39 14.15
CA TYR A 121 -15.63 -4.85 14.05
C TYR A 121 -15.56 -5.50 15.44
N ASP A 122 -14.82 -6.60 15.55
CA ASP A 122 -14.67 -7.41 16.74
C ASP A 122 -13.89 -6.66 17.83
N LYS A 123 -14.23 -6.93 19.11
CA LYS A 123 -13.35 -6.61 20.22
C LYS A 123 -12.28 -7.69 20.36
N CYS A 124 -11.02 -7.28 20.40
CA CYS A 124 -9.89 -8.19 20.58
C CYS A 124 -9.24 -7.99 21.95
N LYS A 125 -8.91 -9.10 22.61
CA LYS A 125 -8.10 -9.08 23.83
C LYS A 125 -6.66 -8.74 23.47
N LEU A 126 -6.10 -7.73 24.12
CA LEU A 126 -4.72 -7.29 24.00
C LEU A 126 -3.80 -8.08 24.94
N ASN A 127 -2.48 -7.86 24.81
CA ASN A 127 -1.47 -8.52 25.64
C ASN A 127 -1.56 -8.11 27.13
N ASP A 128 -2.07 -6.91 27.42
CA ASP A 128 -2.30 -6.40 28.78
C ASP A 128 -3.67 -6.84 29.34
N GLU A 129 -4.31 -7.81 28.69
CA GLU A 129 -5.64 -8.34 28.99
C GLU A 129 -6.82 -7.40 28.80
N THR A 130 -6.59 -6.16 28.35
CA THR A 130 -7.67 -5.23 28.01
C THR A 130 -8.32 -5.60 26.67
N TYR A 131 -9.52 -5.07 26.42
CA TYR A 131 -10.23 -5.32 25.17
C TYR A 131 -10.30 -4.04 24.36
N GLU A 132 -9.92 -4.15 23.09
CA GLU A 132 -9.98 -3.03 22.16
C GLU A 132 -10.91 -3.33 20.99
N LEU A 133 -11.78 -2.38 20.68
CA LEU A 133 -12.66 -2.46 19.52
C LEU A 133 -11.86 -2.18 18.25
N LEU A 134 -11.81 -3.14 17.33
CA LEU A 134 -11.15 -2.92 16.05
C LEU A 134 -12.04 -2.15 15.09
N GLN A 135 -11.43 -1.30 14.28
CA GLN A 135 -12.10 -0.40 13.35
C GLN A 135 -11.36 -0.36 12.01
N SER A 136 -12.04 0.04 10.93
CA SER A 136 -11.41 0.43 9.67
C SER A 136 -12.06 1.68 9.10
N ILE A 137 -11.36 2.33 8.18
CA ILE A 137 -11.90 3.46 7.44
C ILE A 137 -12.47 2.92 6.13
N GLN A 138 -13.70 3.33 5.82
CA GLN A 138 -14.34 3.11 4.55
C GLN A 138 -14.28 4.40 3.74
N TYR A 139 -13.57 4.35 2.61
CA TYR A 139 -13.50 5.46 1.68
C TYR A 139 -14.82 5.61 0.92
N SER A 140 -15.30 6.86 0.82
CA SER A 140 -16.41 7.20 -0.06
C SER A 140 -15.93 7.22 -1.52
N GLN A 141 -16.88 7.13 -2.44
CA GLN A 141 -16.60 7.26 -3.87
C GLN A 141 -15.85 8.57 -4.19
N GLU A 142 -16.27 9.69 -3.61
CA GLU A 142 -15.59 10.98 -3.75
C GLU A 142 -14.13 10.94 -3.28
N HIS A 143 -13.83 10.21 -2.20
CA HIS A 143 -12.44 10.07 -1.74
C HIS A 143 -11.59 9.27 -2.73
N LEU A 144 -12.14 8.18 -3.29
CA LEU A 144 -11.45 7.36 -4.30
C LEU A 144 -11.22 8.13 -5.60
N GLU A 145 -12.21 8.93 -6.04
CA GLU A 145 -12.08 9.81 -7.19
C GLU A 145 -11.01 10.88 -6.98
N ASN A 146 -10.90 11.44 -5.77
CA ASN A 146 -9.82 12.37 -5.42
C ASN A 146 -8.43 11.70 -5.48
N ILE A 147 -8.29 10.48 -4.92
CA ILE A 147 -7.06 9.70 -5.04
C ILE A 147 -6.71 9.50 -6.52
N ASN A 148 -7.65 8.98 -7.32
CA ASN A 148 -7.41 8.72 -8.74
C ASN A 148 -7.08 10.00 -9.53
N SER A 149 -7.68 11.14 -9.16
CA SER A 149 -7.34 12.43 -9.74
C SER A 149 -5.89 12.81 -9.44
N VAL A 150 -5.41 12.67 -8.20
CA VAL A 150 -4.00 12.96 -7.87
C VAL A 150 -3.06 12.04 -8.65
N LEU A 151 -3.38 10.75 -8.76
CA LEU A 151 -2.61 9.81 -9.57
C LEU A 151 -2.62 10.20 -11.05
N ALA A 152 -3.75 10.69 -11.56
CA ALA A 152 -3.92 11.12 -12.94
C ALA A 152 -2.96 12.19 -13.41
N HIS A 153 -2.75 13.16 -12.53
CA HIS A 153 -1.92 14.31 -12.82
C HIS A 153 -0.43 13.96 -12.71
N LYS A 154 -0.10 12.80 -12.13
CA LYS A 154 1.27 12.46 -11.75
C LYS A 154 1.86 11.28 -12.51
N PHE A 155 1.04 10.38 -13.05
CA PHE A 155 1.50 9.16 -13.70
C PHE A 155 0.73 8.88 -15.00
N ASP A 156 1.45 8.38 -15.99
CA ASP A 156 0.89 7.87 -17.24
C ASP A 156 0.21 6.51 -17.03
N LYS A 157 0.77 5.68 -16.14
CA LYS A 157 0.22 4.36 -15.77
C LYS A 157 0.39 4.08 -14.28
N CYS A 158 -0.57 3.37 -13.69
CA CYS A 158 -0.53 2.95 -12.29
C CYS A 158 -0.78 1.45 -12.18
N TYR A 159 0.15 0.70 -11.60
CA TYR A 159 0.01 -0.72 -11.33
C TYR A 159 -0.35 -0.94 -9.85
N PHE A 160 -1.46 -1.60 -9.61
CA PHE A 160 -1.95 -1.93 -8.27
C PHE A 160 -1.85 -3.42 -8.05
N ILE A 161 -1.10 -3.81 -7.02
CA ILE A 161 -0.95 -5.20 -6.59
C ILE A 161 -2.01 -5.44 -5.53
N ASN A 162 -2.92 -6.38 -5.80
CA ASN A 162 -3.94 -6.74 -4.81
C ASN A 162 -3.39 -7.66 -3.72
N THR A 163 -4.24 -8.17 -2.84
CA THR A 163 -3.83 -8.99 -1.69
C THR A 163 -4.37 -10.42 -1.82
N PRO A 164 -3.59 -11.44 -1.45
CA PRO A 164 -4.08 -12.81 -1.41
C PRO A 164 -5.25 -13.01 -0.46
N ILE A 165 -6.16 -13.88 -0.88
CA ILE A 165 -7.23 -14.37 -0.04
C ILE A 165 -6.73 -15.60 0.69
N VAL A 166 -6.78 -15.57 2.02
CA VAL A 166 -6.25 -16.64 2.87
C VAL A 166 -7.38 -17.30 3.62
N ASP A 167 -7.37 -18.64 3.66
CA ASP A 167 -8.35 -19.40 4.43
C ASP A 167 -8.16 -19.15 5.93
N LYS A 168 -9.28 -18.87 6.62
CA LYS A 168 -9.34 -18.78 8.09
C LYS A 168 -8.85 -20.03 8.82
N ASN A 169 -8.88 -21.18 8.15
CA ASN A 169 -8.43 -22.47 8.67
C ASN A 169 -6.94 -22.73 8.44
N MET A 170 -6.22 -21.84 7.75
CA MET A 170 -4.77 -21.96 7.58
C MET A 170 -4.09 -21.97 8.96
N LYS A 171 -3.14 -22.90 9.14
CA LYS A 171 -2.32 -22.94 10.36
C LYS A 171 -1.37 -21.74 10.37
N MET A 172 -1.61 -20.81 11.29
CA MET A 172 -0.77 -19.63 11.49
C MET A 172 -0.29 -19.60 12.94
N GLU A 173 0.97 -19.19 13.15
CA GLU A 173 1.51 -18.99 14.51
C GLU A 173 0.76 -17.86 15.24
N ARG A 174 0.48 -16.76 14.52
CA ARG A 174 -0.28 -15.63 15.04
C ARG A 174 -1.75 -15.76 14.67
N ARG A 175 -2.62 -15.87 15.68
CA ARG A 175 -4.07 -15.80 15.48
C ARG A 175 -4.49 -14.43 14.94
N ARG A 176 -5.39 -14.45 13.96
CA ARG A 176 -6.03 -13.27 13.37
C ARG A 176 -7.49 -13.19 13.83
N PRO A 177 -8.06 -11.98 14.01
CA PRO A 177 -9.49 -11.84 14.27
C PRO A 177 -10.31 -12.25 13.05
N ASN A 178 -11.57 -12.64 13.23
CA ASN A 178 -12.43 -13.06 12.10
C ASN A 178 -12.59 -11.95 11.06
N SER A 179 -12.70 -10.70 11.52
CA SER A 179 -12.74 -9.51 10.65
C SER A 179 -11.51 -9.37 9.75
N PHE A 180 -10.34 -9.91 10.11
CA PHE A 180 -9.16 -9.88 9.23
C PHE A 180 -9.46 -10.55 7.88
N PHE A 181 -10.04 -11.75 7.89
CA PHE A 181 -10.29 -12.54 6.69
C PHE A 181 -11.32 -11.90 5.78
N THR A 182 -12.37 -11.29 6.35
CA THR A 182 -13.35 -10.55 5.55
C THR A 182 -12.76 -9.27 4.97
N GLN A 183 -11.80 -8.64 5.65
CA GLN A 183 -11.11 -7.46 5.11
C GLN A 183 -10.16 -7.76 3.95
N LEU A 184 -9.66 -9.00 3.78
CA LEU A 184 -8.90 -9.35 2.57
C LEU A 184 -9.73 -9.16 1.31
N TYR A 185 -11.00 -9.56 1.35
CA TYR A 185 -11.95 -9.32 0.24
C TYR A 185 -12.25 -7.84 0.06
N LYS A 186 -12.42 -7.09 1.16
CA LYS A 186 -12.65 -5.63 1.10
C LYS A 186 -11.46 -4.85 0.55
N THR A 187 -10.23 -5.28 0.84
CA THR A 187 -9.02 -4.75 0.21
C THR A 187 -9.05 -4.95 -1.29
N ASN A 188 -9.39 -6.16 -1.76
CA ASN A 188 -9.43 -6.44 -3.19
C ASN A 188 -10.58 -5.68 -3.89
N GLU A 189 -11.72 -5.52 -3.23
CA GLU A 189 -12.84 -4.67 -3.70
C GLU A 189 -12.42 -3.21 -3.85
N LEU A 190 -11.73 -2.66 -2.84
CA LEU A 190 -11.17 -1.30 -2.87
C LEU A 190 -10.20 -1.12 -4.05
N ILE A 191 -9.26 -2.06 -4.22
CA ILE A 191 -8.26 -1.99 -5.28
C ILE A 191 -8.91 -2.09 -6.66
N ASN A 192 -9.87 -3.01 -6.84
CA ASN A 192 -10.62 -3.12 -8.09
C ASN A 192 -11.40 -1.83 -8.39
N THR A 193 -12.02 -1.23 -7.38
CA THR A 193 -12.72 0.05 -7.56
C THR A 193 -11.77 1.14 -8.05
N ILE A 194 -10.57 1.25 -7.48
CA ILE A 194 -9.56 2.22 -7.96
C ILE A 194 -9.09 1.89 -9.39
N VAL A 195 -8.90 0.61 -9.70
CA VAL A 195 -8.54 0.16 -11.06
C VAL A 195 -9.62 0.55 -12.06
N ASP A 196 -10.89 0.32 -11.74
CA ASP A 196 -12.04 0.60 -12.62
C ASP A 196 -12.28 2.11 -12.86
N LEU A 197 -11.67 3.00 -12.06
CA LEU A 197 -11.76 4.45 -12.27
C LEU A 197 -10.96 4.96 -13.49
N SER A 198 -10.05 4.17 -14.07
CA SER A 198 -9.28 4.61 -15.24
C SER A 198 -8.61 3.46 -15.99
N GLU A 199 -8.63 3.49 -17.32
CA GLU A 199 -7.95 2.49 -18.18
C GLU A 199 -6.42 2.44 -17.99
N ARG A 200 -5.81 3.48 -17.42
CA ARG A 200 -4.37 3.50 -17.11
C ARG A 200 -4.02 2.75 -15.82
N ASN A 201 -5.04 2.46 -15.00
CA ASN A 201 -4.87 1.74 -13.76
C ASN A 201 -4.95 0.26 -14.10
N ILE A 202 -3.89 -0.49 -13.75
CA ILE A 202 -3.71 -1.87 -14.16
C ILE A 202 -3.60 -2.72 -12.91
N LEU A 203 -4.43 -3.75 -12.82
CA LEU A 203 -4.38 -4.72 -11.75
C LEU A 203 -3.26 -5.75 -12.00
N ILE A 204 -2.43 -5.97 -10.99
CA ILE A 204 -1.55 -7.13 -10.89
C ILE A 204 -2.22 -8.10 -9.91
N ASP A 205 -2.97 -9.07 -10.45
CA ASP A 205 -3.77 -9.99 -9.65
C ASP A 205 -2.91 -11.11 -9.04
N ILE A 206 -2.77 -11.06 -7.71
CA ILE A 206 -2.10 -12.04 -6.86
C ILE A 206 -3.06 -12.72 -5.89
N LYS A 207 -4.39 -12.54 -6.02
CA LYS A 207 -5.36 -12.96 -4.99
C LYS A 207 -5.34 -14.45 -4.65
N GLU A 208 -4.93 -15.30 -5.60
CA GLU A 208 -4.86 -16.75 -5.46
C GLU A 208 -3.49 -17.25 -4.95
N LEU A 209 -2.55 -16.34 -4.62
CA LEU A 209 -1.23 -16.73 -4.13
C LEU A 209 -1.24 -17.05 -2.64
N ASN A 210 -1.24 -18.33 -2.29
CA ASN A 210 -1.36 -18.77 -0.88
C ASN A 210 -0.02 -18.94 -0.14
N TYR A 211 1.05 -18.32 -0.63
CA TYR A 211 2.41 -18.47 -0.10
C TYR A 211 2.74 -17.41 0.98
N THR A 212 2.09 -17.53 2.14
CA THR A 212 2.27 -16.63 3.29
C THR A 212 2.60 -17.41 4.57
N TYR A 213 3.29 -16.78 5.53
CA TYR A 213 3.52 -17.36 6.86
C TYR A 213 2.32 -17.16 7.80
N ASP A 214 1.65 -16.00 7.71
CA ASP A 214 0.66 -15.55 8.69
C ASP A 214 -0.49 -14.74 8.06
N GLY A 215 -0.71 -14.94 6.76
CA GLY A 215 -1.69 -14.19 5.96
C GLY A 215 -1.29 -12.76 5.59
N VAL A 216 -0.10 -12.29 6.01
CA VAL A 216 0.40 -10.93 5.73
C VAL A 216 1.82 -10.96 5.17
N HIS A 217 2.69 -11.78 5.75
CA HIS A 217 4.09 -11.89 5.35
C HIS A 217 4.28 -13.04 4.37
N TYR A 218 4.79 -12.74 3.17
CA TYR A 218 5.06 -13.74 2.14
C TYR A 218 6.28 -14.60 2.46
N THR A 219 6.21 -15.88 2.07
CA THR A 219 7.39 -16.74 2.02
C THR A 219 8.36 -16.27 0.92
N GLU A 220 9.57 -16.81 0.89
CA GLU A 220 10.52 -16.48 -0.19
C GLU A 220 9.94 -16.84 -1.57
N GLU A 221 9.31 -18.01 -1.67
CA GLU A 221 8.57 -18.45 -2.87
C GLU A 221 7.42 -17.51 -3.21
N GLY A 222 6.63 -17.08 -2.22
CA GLY A 222 5.56 -16.10 -2.42
C GLY A 222 6.08 -14.78 -2.97
N ASN A 223 7.17 -14.24 -2.40
CA ASN A 223 7.79 -13.02 -2.90
C ASN A 223 8.29 -13.20 -4.35
N LYS A 224 8.85 -14.36 -4.69
CA LYS A 224 9.29 -14.68 -6.07
C LYS A 224 8.11 -14.70 -7.06
N LEU A 225 7.00 -15.34 -6.71
CA LEU A 225 5.81 -15.40 -7.56
C LEU A 225 5.18 -14.02 -7.78
N ILE A 226 5.09 -13.22 -6.72
CA ILE A 226 4.62 -11.83 -6.81
C ILE A 226 5.54 -11.02 -7.73
N PHE A 227 6.86 -11.16 -7.55
CA PHE A 227 7.83 -10.47 -8.38
C PHE A 227 7.71 -10.85 -9.87
N ASN A 228 7.58 -12.14 -10.19
CA ASN A 228 7.37 -12.60 -11.56
C ASN A 228 6.12 -11.99 -12.19
N LYS A 229 4.99 -11.98 -11.46
CA LYS A 229 3.75 -11.35 -11.95
C LYS A 229 3.92 -9.87 -12.23
N ILE A 230 4.73 -9.17 -11.43
CA ILE A 230 5.00 -7.75 -11.64
C ILE A 230 5.90 -7.56 -12.86
N GLN A 231 6.94 -8.38 -13.01
CA GLN A 231 7.79 -8.32 -14.21
C GLN A 231 6.98 -8.56 -15.49
N GLU A 232 6.17 -9.62 -15.50
CA GLU A 232 5.26 -9.95 -16.59
C GLU A 232 4.26 -8.84 -16.87
N SER A 233 3.90 -7.99 -15.90
CA SER A 233 2.92 -6.92 -16.11
C SER A 233 3.57 -5.61 -16.55
N VAL A 234 4.76 -5.30 -16.03
CA VAL A 234 5.39 -3.98 -16.14
C VAL A 234 6.40 -3.91 -17.29
N PHE A 235 7.16 -4.98 -17.55
CA PHE A 235 8.29 -4.99 -18.50
C PHE A 235 8.04 -5.84 -19.76
N LYS A 236 6.78 -6.07 -20.14
CA LYS A 236 6.45 -6.80 -21.38
C LYS A 236 7.09 -6.18 -22.61
#